data_AF-A0A9D5H0Y5-F1
#
_entry.id   AF-A0A9D5H0Y5-F1
#
_cell.length_a   1.000
_cell.length_b   1.000
_cell.length_c   1.000
_cell.angle_alpha   90.00
_cell.angle_beta   90.00
_cell.angle_gamma   90.00
#
_symmetry.space_group_name_H-M   'P 1'
#
loop_
_entity.id
_entity.type
_entity.pdbx_description
1 polymer ?
#
loop_
_entity_poly.entity_id
_entity_poly.type
_entity_poly.pdbx_seq_one_letter_code
_entity_poly.pdbx_strand_id
1 'polypeptide(L)'
;MAAEAQAESQPQQKPAEEKINNNQDVQQLKYLQFVQFATIHALMRCAILYSYAKERSGPLKTGVDTVEEAVKTVVGPVYDKFHQVPVELLKYVDRKVDESVSELDRHVPTNVKNVSTQARSVVTEVRRAGVVVSASGLAKTVYSKYEPKAELCAVSAWKKLNQLPLFPQVANVVLPKAAYCTEKYNEAVVLSAEKGYRVSAYLPLVPTEKIAKVFAA
;
A
#
# COMPACT_ATOMS: atom_id res chain seq x y z
N MET A 1 -46.37 -27.72 61.61
CA MET A 1 -45.45 -26.90 62.44
C MET A 1 -44.27 -27.79 62.77
N ALA A 2 -43.05 -27.39 62.35
CA ALA A 2 -41.73 -28.04 62.49
C ALA A 2 -41.54 -29.38 61.73
N ALA A 3 -40.70 -29.45 60.69
CA ALA A 3 -39.22 -29.63 60.68
C ALA A 3 -38.84 -31.08 61.07
N GLU A 4 -38.07 -31.88 60.33
CA GLU A 4 -36.82 -31.64 59.60
C GLU A 4 -36.70 -32.57 58.38
N ALA A 5 -36.09 -32.09 57.29
CA ALA A 5 -35.63 -32.91 56.17
C ALA A 5 -34.09 -32.87 56.16
N GLN A 6 -33.47 -34.03 56.32
CA GLN A 6 -32.02 -34.20 56.18
C GLN A 6 -31.60 -34.21 54.72
N ALA A 7 -30.44 -33.59 54.49
CA ALA A 7 -29.75 -33.44 53.23
C ALA A 7 -29.14 -34.77 52.74
N GLU A 8 -29.31 -35.05 51.45
CA GLU A 8 -28.31 -35.80 50.68
C GLU A 8 -28.02 -35.04 49.39
N SER A 9 -26.72 -34.81 49.21
CA SER A 9 -26.07 -33.99 48.21
C SER A 9 -25.85 -34.77 46.91
N GLN A 10 -26.34 -34.22 45.79
CA GLN A 10 -25.86 -34.56 44.45
C GLN A 10 -25.18 -33.33 43.82
N PRO A 11 -23.99 -33.46 43.21
CA PRO A 11 -23.32 -32.35 42.57
C PRO A 11 -23.98 -32.00 41.23
N GLN A 12 -24.47 -30.76 41.13
CA GLN A 12 -24.89 -30.14 39.87
C GLN A 12 -23.69 -30.05 38.90
N GLN A 13 -23.68 -30.92 37.89
CA GLN A 13 -22.94 -30.67 36.65
C GLN A 13 -23.62 -29.52 35.90
N LYS A 14 -23.03 -28.32 35.98
CA LYS A 14 -23.27 -27.26 35.00
C LYS A 14 -22.68 -27.69 33.66
N PRO A 15 -23.43 -27.63 32.55
CA PRO A 15 -22.82 -27.64 31.23
C PRO A 15 -21.94 -26.38 31.11
N ALA A 16 -20.66 -26.59 30.84
CA ALA A 16 -19.78 -25.53 30.39
C ALA A 16 -20.32 -25.06 29.03
N GLU A 17 -20.93 -23.88 29.01
CA GLU A 17 -21.07 -23.10 27.79
C GLU A 17 -19.65 -22.77 27.30
N GLU A 18 -19.15 -23.62 26.44
CA GLU A 18 -18.00 -23.35 25.59
C GLU A 18 -18.43 -22.18 24.69
N LYS A 19 -18.16 -20.97 25.16
CA LYS A 19 -18.19 -19.76 24.34
C LYS A 19 -17.26 -20.01 23.17
N ILE A 20 -17.85 -20.38 22.04
CA ILE A 20 -17.25 -20.25 20.72
C ILE A 20 -17.04 -18.74 20.52
N ASN A 21 -15.94 -18.25 21.06
CA ASN A 21 -15.49 -16.87 20.99
C ASN A 21 -14.58 -16.72 19.77
N ASN A 22 -15.00 -17.24 18.61
CA ASN A 22 -14.18 -17.20 17.40
C ASN A 22 -14.38 -15.92 16.56
N ASN A 23 -15.12 -14.93 17.07
CA ASN A 23 -15.38 -13.67 16.37
C ASN A 23 -14.96 -12.40 17.14
N GLN A 24 -14.32 -12.50 18.30
CA GLN A 24 -13.98 -11.31 19.11
C GLN A 24 -12.58 -10.70 18.87
N ASP A 25 -11.70 -11.35 18.11
CA ASP A 25 -10.37 -10.80 17.75
C ASP A 25 -10.20 -10.52 16.25
N VAL A 26 -11.31 -10.26 15.56
CA VAL A 26 -11.25 -9.69 14.21
C VAL A 26 -10.90 -8.20 14.34
N GLN A 27 -9.60 -7.91 14.26
CA GLN A 27 -9.07 -6.78 13.49
C GLN A 27 -9.20 -5.35 14.05
N GLN A 28 -8.61 -5.03 15.21
CA GLN A 28 -8.28 -3.63 15.49
C GLN A 28 -6.94 -3.23 14.86
N LEU A 29 -6.89 -3.13 13.53
CA LEU A 29 -5.87 -2.30 12.87
C LEU A 29 -6.25 -0.84 13.10
N LYS A 30 -5.30 0.03 13.39
CA LYS A 30 -5.54 1.47 13.64
C LYS A 30 -5.35 2.31 12.38
N TYR A 31 -4.44 1.92 11.49
CA TYR A 31 -4.08 2.65 10.27
C TYR A 31 -4.37 1.85 8.99
N LEU A 32 -4.23 0.53 9.04
CA LEU A 32 -4.30 -0.35 7.87
C LEU A 32 -5.67 -1.01 7.67
N GLN A 33 -6.74 -0.53 8.32
CA GLN A 33 -8.11 -1.04 8.11
C GLN A 33 -8.55 -0.98 6.65
N PHE A 34 -8.13 0.06 5.92
CA PHE A 34 -8.45 0.21 4.51
C PHE A 34 -7.86 -0.91 3.66
N VAL A 35 -6.74 -1.51 4.07
CA VAL A 35 -6.10 -2.64 3.35
C VAL A 35 -6.99 -3.87 3.46
N GLN A 36 -7.53 -4.16 4.64
CA GLN A 36 -8.47 -5.26 4.84
C GLN A 36 -9.76 -5.02 4.06
N PHE A 37 -10.33 -3.82 4.14
CA PHE A 37 -11.51 -3.46 3.37
C PHE A 37 -11.28 -3.61 1.86
N ALA A 38 -10.17 -3.09 1.34
CA ALA A 38 -9.80 -3.22 -0.08
C ALA A 38 -9.57 -4.68 -0.49
N THR A 39 -8.94 -5.48 0.36
CA THR A 39 -8.71 -6.92 0.13
C THR A 39 -10.03 -7.68 0.04
N ILE A 40 -10.94 -7.48 0.99
CA ILE A 40 -12.28 -8.08 0.98
C ILE A 40 -13.04 -7.66 -0.26
N HIS A 41 -13.01 -6.37 -0.59
CA HIS A 41 -13.71 -5.83 -1.76
C HIS A 41 -13.14 -6.36 -3.08
N ALA A 42 -11.82 -6.50 -3.18
CA ALA A 42 -11.16 -7.10 -4.33
C ALA A 42 -11.51 -8.58 -4.46
N LEU A 43 -11.43 -9.35 -3.37
CA LEU A 43 -11.81 -10.76 -3.35
C LEU A 43 -13.26 -10.96 -3.75
N MET A 44 -14.18 -10.14 -3.22
CA MET A 44 -15.60 -10.19 -3.57
C MET A 44 -15.81 -9.91 -5.07
N ARG A 45 -15.17 -8.87 -5.62
CA ARG A 45 -15.24 -8.55 -7.06
C ARG A 45 -14.68 -9.68 -7.93
N CYS A 46 -13.54 -10.24 -7.54
CA CYS A 46 -12.92 -11.37 -8.24
C CYS A 46 -13.82 -12.61 -8.17
N ALA A 47 -14.44 -12.90 -7.02
CA ALA A 47 -15.35 -14.02 -6.86
C ALA A 47 -16.60 -13.88 -7.73
N ILE A 48 -17.19 -12.68 -7.80
CA ILE A 48 -18.33 -12.39 -8.68
C ILE A 48 -17.94 -12.55 -10.16
N LEU A 49 -16.78 -12.01 -10.55
CA LEU A 49 -16.31 -12.10 -11.92
C LEU A 49 -16.00 -13.55 -12.33
N TYR A 50 -15.34 -14.30 -11.43
CA TYR A 50 -15.02 -15.70 -11.63
C TYR A 50 -16.28 -16.56 -11.71
N SER A 51 -17.22 -16.42 -10.77
CA SER A 51 -18.47 -17.19 -10.79
C SER A 51 -19.30 -16.91 -12.03
N TYR A 52 -19.37 -15.65 -12.47
CA TYR A 52 -20.02 -15.26 -13.71
C TYR A 52 -19.35 -15.88 -14.95
N ALA A 53 -18.03 -15.82 -15.03
CA ALA A 53 -17.27 -16.41 -16.14
C ALA A 53 -17.43 -17.94 -16.17
N LYS A 54 -17.31 -18.59 -15.01
CA LYS A 54 -17.48 -20.03 -14.83
C LYS A 54 -18.86 -20.51 -15.26
N GLU A 55 -19.93 -19.82 -14.84
CA GLU A 55 -21.30 -20.17 -15.22
C GLU A 55 -21.54 -19.99 -16.73
N ARG A 56 -20.84 -19.06 -17.37
CA ARG A 56 -20.92 -18.80 -18.82
C ARG A 56 -19.91 -19.60 -19.66
N SER A 57 -19.13 -20.49 -19.05
CA SER A 57 -18.07 -21.22 -19.75
C SER A 57 -18.57 -22.41 -20.59
N GLY A 58 -19.87 -22.74 -20.53
CA GLY A 58 -20.48 -23.78 -21.36
C GLY A 58 -19.78 -25.13 -21.22
N PRO A 59 -19.32 -25.78 -22.32
CA PRO A 59 -18.64 -27.08 -22.27
C PRO A 59 -17.37 -27.10 -21.40
N LEU A 60 -16.76 -25.95 -21.13
CA LEU A 60 -15.52 -25.85 -20.35
C LEU A 60 -15.77 -25.83 -18.83
N LYS A 61 -17.02 -25.68 -18.38
CA LYS A 61 -17.38 -25.61 -16.95
C LYS A 61 -16.87 -26.82 -16.17
N THR A 62 -17.06 -28.03 -16.72
CA THR A 62 -16.60 -29.29 -16.12
C THR A 62 -15.08 -29.35 -15.95
N GLY A 63 -14.32 -28.78 -16.89
CA GLY A 63 -12.86 -28.69 -16.79
C GLY A 63 -12.43 -27.73 -15.69
N VAL A 64 -13.10 -26.58 -15.58
CA VAL A 64 -12.87 -25.60 -14.51
C VAL A 64 -13.18 -26.20 -13.14
N ASP A 65 -14.29 -26.94 -12.99
CA ASP A 65 -14.63 -27.64 -11.74
C ASP A 65 -13.56 -28.66 -11.32
N THR A 66 -13.07 -29.44 -12.28
CA THR A 66 -12.01 -30.45 -12.03
C THR A 66 -10.72 -29.81 -11.55
N VAL A 67 -10.30 -28.71 -12.19
CA VAL A 67 -9.08 -27.99 -11.80
C VAL A 67 -9.27 -27.28 -10.47
N GLU A 68 -10.44 -26.71 -10.20
CA GLU A 68 -10.76 -26.06 -8.93
C GLU A 68 -10.65 -27.05 -7.76
N GLU A 69 -11.20 -28.25 -7.90
CA GLU A 69 -11.09 -29.30 -6.89
C GLU A 69 -9.65 -29.80 -6.71
N ALA A 70 -8.88 -29.93 -7.81
CA ALA A 70 -7.46 -30.29 -7.73
C ALA A 70 -6.63 -29.22 -7.01
N VAL A 71 -6.84 -27.94 -7.36
CA VAL A 71 -6.17 -26.80 -6.71
C VAL A 71 -6.57 -26.73 -5.24
N LYS A 72 -7.85 -26.89 -4.91
CA LYS A 72 -8.33 -26.91 -3.52
C LYS A 72 -7.68 -28.04 -2.71
N THR A 73 -7.51 -29.21 -3.32
CA THR A 73 -6.85 -30.36 -2.66
C THR A 73 -5.36 -30.11 -2.41
N VAL A 74 -4.65 -29.50 -3.36
CA VAL A 74 -3.21 -29.25 -3.26
C VAL A 74 -2.89 -28.04 -2.40
N VAL A 75 -3.64 -26.96 -2.57
CA VAL A 75 -3.39 -25.66 -1.93
C VAL A 75 -4.11 -25.52 -0.60
N GLY A 76 -5.24 -26.21 -0.38
CA GLY A 76 -6.01 -26.17 0.87
C GLY A 76 -5.15 -26.42 2.11
N PRO A 77 -4.35 -27.51 2.17
CA PRO A 77 -3.47 -27.78 3.31
C PRO A 77 -2.39 -26.71 3.52
N VAL A 78 -1.95 -26.04 2.45
CA VAL A 78 -0.98 -24.94 2.53
C VAL A 78 -1.67 -23.69 3.08
N TYR A 79 -2.87 -23.37 2.59
CA TYR A 79 -3.67 -22.27 3.10
C TYR A 79 -3.98 -22.44 4.58
N ASP A 80 -4.40 -23.63 5.02
CA ASP A 80 -4.70 -23.90 6.42
C ASP A 80 -3.49 -23.68 7.34
N LYS A 81 -2.28 -23.93 6.86
CA LYS A 81 -1.04 -23.66 7.62
C LYS A 81 -0.65 -22.19 7.66
N PHE A 82 -0.95 -21.42 6.61
CA PHE A 82 -0.38 -20.08 6.43
C PHE A 82 -1.39 -18.93 6.42
N HIS A 83 -2.70 -19.17 6.41
CA HIS A 83 -3.73 -18.12 6.29
C HIS A 83 -3.68 -17.06 7.40
N GLN A 84 -3.13 -17.39 8.57
CA GLN A 84 -2.97 -16.45 9.69
C GLN A 84 -1.74 -15.55 9.54
N VAL A 85 -0.71 -15.99 8.81
CA VAL A 85 0.56 -15.25 8.66
C VAL A 85 0.36 -13.85 8.03
N PRO A 86 -0.41 -13.67 6.95
CA PRO A 86 -0.69 -12.35 6.40
C PRO A 86 -1.38 -11.40 7.38
N VAL A 87 -2.28 -11.92 8.22
CA VAL A 87 -3.02 -11.12 9.20
C VAL A 87 -2.09 -10.64 10.32
N GLU A 88 -1.23 -11.52 10.82
CA GLU A 88 -0.25 -11.17 11.87
C GLU A 88 0.82 -10.20 11.36
N LEU A 89 1.28 -10.36 10.11
CA LEU A 89 2.19 -9.40 9.50
C LEU A 89 1.53 -8.02 9.37
N LEU A 90 0.26 -7.98 8.97
CA LEU A 90 -0.48 -6.72 8.84
C LEU A 90 -0.64 -6.02 10.19
N LYS A 91 -0.93 -6.77 11.27
CA LYS A 91 -0.96 -6.24 12.65
C LYS A 91 0.40 -5.71 13.09
N TYR A 92 1.49 -6.42 12.79
CA TYR A 92 2.84 -5.98 13.12
C TYR A 92 3.16 -4.64 12.44
N VAL A 93 2.89 -4.53 11.13
CA VAL A 93 3.14 -3.29 10.38
C VAL A 93 2.26 -2.16 10.91
N ASP A 94 0.98 -2.42 11.18
CA ASP A 94 0.05 -1.41 11.72
C ASP A 94 0.51 -0.87 13.08
N ARG A 95 0.98 -1.75 13.97
CA ARG A 95 1.57 -1.34 15.25
C ARG A 95 2.85 -0.53 15.07
N LYS A 96 3.71 -0.90 14.11
CA LYS A 96 4.92 -0.12 13.81
C LYS A 96 4.61 1.26 13.24
N VAL A 97 3.55 1.38 12.45
CA VAL A 97 3.06 2.67 12.00
C VAL A 97 2.56 3.49 13.20
N ASP A 98 1.83 2.89 14.15
CA ASP A 98 1.38 3.58 15.36
C ASP A 98 2.54 4.10 16.23
N GLU A 99 3.56 3.26 16.46
CA GLU A 99 4.79 3.65 17.15
C GLU A 99 5.47 4.84 16.46
N SER A 100 5.56 4.81 15.12
CA SER A 100 6.18 5.89 14.34
C SER A 100 5.37 7.20 14.40
N VAL A 101 4.04 7.11 14.31
CA VAL A 101 3.14 8.27 14.37
C VAL A 101 3.14 8.88 15.76
N SER A 102 3.14 8.07 16.82
CA SER A 102 3.18 8.56 18.20
C SER A 102 4.54 9.18 18.57
N GLU A 103 5.65 8.62 18.09
CA GLU A 103 6.96 9.23 18.24
C GLU A 103 7.04 10.58 17.51
N LEU A 104 6.49 10.66 16.30
CA LEU A 104 6.40 11.91 15.56
C LEU A 104 5.54 12.95 16.29
N ASP A 105 4.36 12.57 16.79
CA ASP A 105 3.46 13.47 17.53
C ASP A 105 4.12 14.00 18.83
N ARG A 106 5.01 13.22 19.46
CA ARG A 106 5.77 13.65 20.65
C ARG A 106 6.85 14.69 20.35
N HIS A 107 7.46 14.65 19.17
CA HIS A 107 8.61 15.50 18.83
C HIS A 107 8.26 16.69 17.93
N VAL A 108 7.02 16.76 17.46
CA VAL A 108 6.58 17.83 16.56
C VAL A 108 5.72 18.84 17.31
N PRO A 109 6.16 20.10 17.47
CA PRO A 109 5.37 21.11 18.14
C PRO A 109 4.11 21.46 17.31
N THR A 110 3.01 21.76 18.00
CA THR A 110 1.62 21.90 17.50
C THR A 110 1.48 22.74 16.21
N ASN A 111 2.40 23.67 15.99
CA ASN A 111 2.55 24.50 14.80
C ASN A 111 2.70 23.71 13.48
N VAL A 112 3.34 22.53 13.43
CA VAL A 112 3.44 21.76 12.18
C VAL A 112 2.14 21.02 11.85
N LYS A 113 1.35 20.65 12.87
CA LYS A 113 0.02 20.05 12.71
C LYS A 113 -0.93 21.03 12.02
N ASN A 114 -0.81 22.32 12.36
CA ASN A 114 -1.53 23.44 11.74
C ASN A 114 -1.06 23.74 10.30
N VAL A 115 0.23 23.53 9.99
CA VAL A 115 0.72 23.64 8.60
C VAL A 115 0.13 22.56 7.71
N SER A 116 -0.11 21.34 8.22
CA SER A 116 -0.77 20.28 7.43
C SER A 116 -2.25 20.58 7.15
N THR A 117 -2.97 21.17 8.10
CA THR A 117 -4.37 21.57 7.93
C THR A 117 -4.48 22.78 7.00
N GLN A 118 -3.53 23.72 7.09
CA GLN A 118 -3.40 24.83 6.16
C GLN A 118 -3.04 24.34 4.74
N ALA A 119 -2.12 23.38 4.60
CA ALA A 119 -1.81 22.76 3.31
C ALA A 119 -3.03 22.03 2.71
N ARG A 120 -3.81 21.33 3.54
CA ARG A 120 -5.08 20.72 3.13
C ARG A 120 -6.11 21.77 2.70
N SER A 121 -6.24 22.89 3.40
CA SER A 121 -7.18 23.96 3.02
C SER A 121 -6.77 24.60 1.69
N VAL A 122 -5.47 24.84 1.48
CA VAL A 122 -4.91 25.34 0.23
C VAL A 122 -5.18 24.36 -0.93
N VAL A 123 -5.05 23.04 -0.72
CA VAL A 123 -5.42 22.03 -1.72
C VAL A 123 -6.92 22.06 -2.05
N THR A 124 -7.78 22.22 -1.03
CA THR A 124 -9.22 22.33 -1.26
C THR A 124 -9.62 23.64 -1.95
N GLU A 125 -8.93 24.75 -1.66
CA GLU A 125 -9.13 26.03 -2.34
C GLU A 125 -8.63 25.97 -3.79
N VAL A 126 -7.49 25.34 -4.05
CA VAL A 126 -6.99 25.11 -5.43
C VAL A 126 -7.97 24.26 -6.24
N ARG A 127 -8.56 23.22 -5.62
CA ARG A 127 -9.62 22.39 -6.23
C ARG A 127 -10.89 23.19 -6.53
N ARG A 128 -11.21 24.20 -5.72
CA ARG A 128 -12.44 25.01 -5.84
C ARG A 128 -12.28 26.23 -6.74
N ALA A 129 -11.10 26.84 -6.77
CA ALA A 129 -10.80 28.06 -7.52
C ALA A 129 -10.29 27.77 -8.96
N GLY A 130 -10.02 26.51 -9.32
CA GLY A 130 -9.49 26.17 -10.65
C GLY A 130 -8.10 26.77 -10.92
N VAL A 131 -7.39 27.21 -9.88
CA VAL A 131 -6.10 27.90 -9.98
C VAL A 131 -4.96 26.88 -10.00
N VAL A 132 -4.91 26.10 -11.07
CA VAL A 132 -3.79 25.18 -11.34
C VAL A 132 -2.48 25.97 -11.55
N VAL A 133 -2.58 27.22 -12.01
CA VAL A 133 -1.43 28.08 -12.35
C VAL A 133 -0.69 28.60 -11.11
N SER A 134 -1.39 29.05 -10.05
CA SER A 134 -0.70 29.53 -8.83
C SER A 134 -0.12 28.41 -7.97
N ALA A 135 -0.78 27.25 -7.89
CA ALA A 135 -0.26 26.11 -7.14
C ALA A 135 1.00 25.52 -7.81
N SER A 136 1.00 25.42 -9.14
CA SER A 136 2.19 25.04 -9.92
C SER A 136 3.33 26.03 -9.73
N GLY A 137 3.03 27.34 -9.71
CA GLY A 137 4.02 28.39 -9.46
C GLY A 137 4.69 28.28 -8.08
N LEU A 138 3.91 28.06 -7.02
CA LEU A 138 4.44 27.87 -5.66
C LEU A 138 5.22 26.56 -5.51
N ALA A 139 4.75 25.47 -6.11
CA ALA A 139 5.50 24.22 -6.13
C ALA A 139 6.85 24.44 -6.83
N LYS A 140 6.85 25.11 -7.99
CA LYS A 140 8.06 25.39 -8.77
C LYS A 140 9.09 26.20 -7.97
N THR A 141 8.67 27.23 -7.22
CA THR A 141 9.61 28.04 -6.42
C THR A 141 10.23 27.24 -5.26
N VAL A 142 9.43 26.39 -4.59
CA VAL A 142 9.94 25.50 -3.54
C VAL A 142 10.90 24.47 -4.12
N TYR A 143 10.52 23.83 -5.24
CA TYR A 143 11.39 22.88 -5.93
C TYR A 143 12.71 23.51 -6.34
N SER A 144 12.71 24.68 -7.00
CA SER A 144 13.95 25.34 -7.42
C SER A 144 14.88 25.73 -6.27
N LYS A 145 14.35 25.98 -5.06
CA LYS A 145 15.19 26.26 -3.88
C LYS A 145 15.89 25.01 -3.34
N TYR A 146 15.26 23.85 -3.45
CA TYR A 146 15.76 22.59 -2.90
C TYR A 146 16.51 21.72 -3.91
N GLU A 147 16.18 21.85 -5.19
CA GLU A 147 16.81 21.16 -6.32
C GLU A 147 18.35 21.13 -6.25
N PRO A 148 19.08 22.26 -6.07
CA PRO A 148 20.54 22.21 -6.01
C PRO A 148 21.08 21.43 -4.79
N LYS A 149 20.35 21.43 -3.67
CA LYS A 149 20.73 20.65 -2.48
C LYS A 149 20.48 19.16 -2.70
N ALA A 150 19.38 18.82 -3.37
CA ALA A 150 19.04 17.46 -3.73
C ALA A 150 20.04 16.88 -4.73
N GLU A 151 20.42 17.66 -5.76
CA GLU A 151 21.46 17.29 -6.73
C GLU A 151 22.80 17.04 -6.04
N LEU A 152 23.26 17.96 -5.19
CA LEU A 152 24.51 17.79 -4.44
C LEU A 152 24.50 16.52 -3.59
N CYS A 153 23.38 16.25 -2.90
CA CYS A 153 23.22 15.04 -2.10
C CYS A 153 23.28 13.78 -2.97
N ALA A 154 22.58 13.79 -4.10
CA ALA A 154 22.55 12.67 -5.02
C ALA A 154 23.92 12.39 -5.64
N VAL A 155 24.67 13.42 -6.06
CA VAL A 155 26.05 13.28 -6.57
C VAL A 155 26.99 12.76 -5.50
N SER A 156 26.92 13.30 -4.27
CA SER A 156 27.75 12.85 -3.16
C SER A 156 27.47 11.39 -2.79
N ALA A 157 26.19 11.01 -2.72
CA ALA A 157 25.78 9.63 -2.49
C ALA A 157 26.27 8.72 -3.61
N TRP A 158 26.04 9.08 -4.88
CA TRP A 158 26.51 8.34 -6.04
C TRP A 158 28.02 8.13 -6.04
N LYS A 159 28.80 9.16 -5.68
CA LYS A 159 30.26 9.06 -5.55
C LYS A 159 30.67 8.07 -4.46
N LYS A 160 30.01 8.07 -3.29
CA LYS A 160 30.25 7.09 -2.24
C LYS A 160 29.88 5.67 -2.65
N LEU A 161 28.74 5.50 -3.33
CA LEU A 161 28.33 4.18 -3.82
C LEU A 161 29.33 3.62 -4.84
N ASN A 162 29.88 4.45 -5.72
CA ASN A 162 30.93 4.03 -6.67
C ASN A 162 32.27 3.63 -6.02
N GLN A 163 32.49 3.92 -4.73
CA GLN A 163 33.65 3.40 -3.99
C GLN A 163 33.46 1.95 -3.53
N LEU A 164 32.24 1.41 -3.59
CA LEU A 164 31.96 0.03 -3.22
C LEU A 164 32.37 -0.91 -4.37
N PRO A 165 33.03 -2.05 -4.08
CA PRO A 165 33.67 -2.89 -5.10
C PRO A 165 32.70 -3.50 -6.13
N LEU A 166 31.44 -3.72 -5.76
CA LEU A 166 30.43 -4.33 -6.65
C LEU A 166 29.48 -3.32 -7.29
N PHE A 167 29.39 -2.10 -6.74
CA PHE A 167 28.39 -1.14 -7.17
C PHE A 167 28.61 -0.64 -8.61
N PRO A 168 29.84 -0.31 -9.07
CA PRO A 168 30.06 0.10 -10.46
C PRO A 168 29.63 -0.97 -11.48
N GLN A 169 29.82 -2.26 -11.16
CA GLN A 169 29.42 -3.36 -12.04
C GLN A 169 27.89 -3.45 -12.14
N VAL A 170 27.19 -3.38 -11.01
CA VAL A 170 25.73 -3.36 -10.96
C VAL A 170 25.18 -2.12 -11.67
N ALA A 171 25.77 -0.96 -11.41
CA ALA A 171 25.40 0.30 -12.02
C ALA A 171 25.49 0.22 -13.55
N ASN A 172 26.59 -0.30 -14.12
CA ASN A 172 26.75 -0.43 -15.57
C ASN A 172 25.70 -1.35 -16.24
N VAL A 173 25.15 -2.34 -15.53
CA VAL A 173 24.09 -3.20 -16.06
C VAL A 173 22.72 -2.54 -15.97
N VAL A 174 22.49 -1.78 -14.89
CA VAL A 174 21.19 -1.17 -14.59
C VAL A 174 21.00 0.16 -15.32
N LEU A 175 22.05 0.98 -15.44
CA LEU A 175 22.00 2.31 -16.06
C LEU A 175 21.39 2.32 -17.47
N PRO A 176 21.82 1.44 -18.40
CA PRO A 176 21.22 1.39 -19.74
C PRO A 176 19.73 1.03 -19.72
N LYS A 177 19.34 0.10 -18.85
CA LYS A 177 17.93 -0.30 -18.70
C LYS A 177 17.10 0.83 -18.10
N ALA A 178 17.63 1.53 -17.10
CA ALA A 178 16.99 2.69 -16.51
C ALA A 178 16.81 3.81 -17.54
N ALA A 179 17.86 4.13 -18.31
CA ALA A 179 17.81 5.13 -19.37
C ALA A 179 16.74 4.80 -20.43
N TYR A 180 16.73 3.56 -20.93
CA TYR A 180 15.72 3.10 -21.89
C TYR A 180 14.29 3.18 -21.34
N CYS A 181 14.07 2.73 -20.10
CA CYS A 181 12.75 2.81 -19.47
C CYS A 181 12.30 4.26 -19.29
N THR A 182 13.21 5.16 -18.89
CA THR A 182 12.91 6.58 -18.73
C THR A 182 12.57 7.24 -20.07
N GLU A 183 13.31 6.93 -21.13
CA GLU A 183 13.01 7.41 -22.48
C GLU A 183 11.62 6.99 -22.93
N LYS A 184 11.27 5.70 -22.76
CA LYS A 184 9.94 5.18 -23.12
C LYS A 184 8.81 5.77 -22.29
N TYR A 185 9.06 6.03 -21.01
CA TYR A 185 8.12 6.76 -20.17
C TYR A 185 7.88 8.18 -20.70
N ASN A 186 8.94 8.95 -20.95
CA ASN A 186 8.84 10.31 -21.46
C ASN A 186 8.11 10.35 -22.82
N GLU A 187 8.45 9.44 -23.73
CA GLU A 187 7.79 9.30 -25.04
C GLU A 187 6.29 9.04 -24.87
N ALA A 188 5.91 8.11 -23.97
CA ALA A 188 4.51 7.79 -23.69
C ALA A 188 3.74 8.98 -23.08
N VAL A 189 4.37 9.75 -22.19
CA VAL A 189 3.77 10.96 -21.61
C VAL A 189 3.50 11.99 -22.71
N VAL A 190 4.47 12.27 -23.58
CA VAL A 190 4.31 13.21 -24.72
C VAL A 190 3.21 12.75 -25.67
N LEU A 191 3.24 11.50 -26.13
CA LEU A 191 2.21 10.92 -27.00
C LEU A 191 0.81 10.98 -26.38
N SER A 192 0.71 10.76 -25.06
CA SER A 192 -0.57 10.84 -24.36
C SER A 192 -1.09 12.27 -24.24
N ALA A 193 -0.19 13.25 -24.14
CA ALA A 193 -0.53 14.67 -24.14
C ALA A 193 -0.99 15.13 -25.53
N GLU A 194 -0.29 14.72 -26.59
CA GLU A 194 -0.67 14.99 -27.99
C GLU A 194 -2.06 14.43 -28.34
N LYS A 195 -2.39 13.25 -27.80
CA LYS A 195 -3.71 12.62 -27.96
C LYS A 195 -4.81 13.26 -27.10
N GLY A 196 -4.49 14.26 -26.28
CA GLY A 196 -5.46 15.00 -25.47
C GLY A 196 -5.94 14.27 -24.21
N TYR A 197 -5.24 13.23 -23.73
CA TYR A 197 -5.61 12.56 -22.49
C TYR A 197 -5.38 13.48 -21.29
N ARG A 198 -6.43 13.81 -20.54
CA ARG A 198 -6.36 14.71 -19.36
C ARG A 198 -5.39 14.28 -18.27
N VAL A 199 -5.10 12.97 -18.16
CA VAL A 199 -4.14 12.43 -17.18
C VAL A 199 -2.70 12.81 -17.49
N SER A 200 -2.36 13.05 -18.77
CA SER A 200 -1.01 13.42 -19.20
C SER A 200 -0.53 14.75 -18.62
N ALA A 201 -1.44 15.70 -18.40
CA ALA A 201 -1.15 17.01 -17.82
C ALA A 201 -0.61 16.93 -16.38
N TYR A 202 -0.74 15.76 -15.73
CA TYR A 202 -0.26 15.51 -14.37
C TYR A 202 0.98 14.61 -14.34
N LEU A 203 1.40 14.05 -15.47
CA LEU A 203 2.57 13.17 -15.54
C LEU A 203 3.83 13.99 -15.83
N PRO A 204 4.81 14.01 -14.92
CA PRO A 204 6.03 14.80 -15.11
C PRO A 204 6.97 14.14 -16.11
N LEU A 205 7.63 14.93 -16.96
CA LEU A 205 8.75 14.44 -17.76
C LEU A 205 10.01 14.32 -16.90
N VAL A 206 10.78 13.26 -17.12
CA VAL A 206 12.07 13.05 -16.45
C VAL A 206 13.17 13.79 -17.24
N PRO A 207 13.91 14.73 -16.64
CA PRO A 207 14.91 15.54 -17.34
C PRO A 207 16.24 14.79 -17.48
N THR A 208 16.31 13.86 -18.45
CA THR A 208 17.44 12.96 -18.69
C THR A 208 18.74 13.68 -18.99
N GLU A 209 18.70 14.78 -19.74
CA GLU A 209 19.88 15.55 -20.16
C GLU A 209 20.50 16.27 -18.96
N LYS A 210 19.64 16.81 -18.09
CA LYS A 210 20.07 17.49 -16.86
C LYS A 210 20.71 16.49 -15.90
N ILE A 211 20.09 15.32 -15.71
CA ILE A 211 20.63 14.25 -14.87
C ILE A 211 21.99 13.81 -15.41
N ALA A 212 22.09 13.50 -16.71
CA ALA A 212 23.36 13.10 -17.32
C ALA A 212 24.46 14.14 -17.09
N LYS A 213 24.14 15.43 -17.23
CA LYS A 213 25.10 16.52 -16.99
C LYS A 213 25.56 16.61 -15.52
N VAL A 214 24.66 16.43 -14.57
CA VAL A 214 24.96 16.52 -13.12
C VAL A 214 25.86 15.37 -12.67
N PHE A 215 25.69 14.17 -13.24
CA PHE A 215 26.47 12.98 -12.87
C PHE A 215 27.72 12.74 -13.73
N ALA A 216 27.94 13.53 -14.79
CA ALA A 216 29.15 13.48 -15.61
C ALA A 216 30.29 14.38 -15.08
N ALA A 217 30.00 15.24 -14.08
CA ALA A 217 30.94 16.16 -13.44
C ALA A 217 31.69 15.52 -12.25
#